data_AF-A0A1A8V286-F1
#
_entry.id   AF-A0A1A8V286-F1
#
_cell.length_a   1.000
_cell.length_b   1.000
_cell.length_c   1.000
_cell.angle_alpha   90.00
_cell.angle_beta   90.00
_cell.angle_gamma   90.00
#
_symmetry.space_group_name_H-M   'P 1'
#
loop_
_entity.id
_entity.type
_entity.pdbx_description
1 polymer ?
#
loop_
_entity_poly.entity_id
_entity_poly.type
_entity_poly.pdbx_seq_one_letter_code
_entity_poly.pdbx_strand_id
1 'polypeptide(L)'
;SDLCVLDPLLCRDDNSLLSFEAIRSIHKLMDDDADGMVDATETDEFIREDLNFHDPKAKHSSFHRTDPHISVEDMWNAWKSSEGYNWTVQQVEDWLSNSVELPQYADSFRNHQLDGKSLPRLAVKNSSLTVVLLKILDRSHTQKLQLKALHMVLFGPPPGQQNRWKDLVLVLSVLMALGGCWFAYVQTRRSRNDLGKLKKDLEGLQTAEQSLLDLQEKLHQAQEEQRCVQVEKVRVEEELKTEITSAKQEAQRLRELREGAENQRSRQKYADQELEQVRTLLRKAEKELESRARWTPPDVLQKWLQLTHEVEVQYYNKKKQSAEKQLLQAREG
;
A
#
# COMPACT_ATOMS: atom_id res chain seq x y z
N SER A 1 58.95 -57.67 -2.84
CA SER A 1 58.74 -56.34 -3.44
C SER A 1 57.91 -55.52 -2.48
N ASP A 2 58.44 -54.41 -1.97
CA ASP A 2 57.78 -53.59 -0.92
C ASP A 2 56.41 -53.06 -1.38
N LEU A 3 56.22 -52.84 -2.69
CA LEU A 3 54.94 -52.50 -3.30
C LEU A 3 53.82 -53.55 -3.08
N CYS A 4 54.15 -54.84 -2.99
CA CYS A 4 53.17 -55.90 -2.73
C CYS A 4 52.62 -55.85 -1.30
N VAL A 5 53.35 -55.23 -0.37
CA VAL A 5 52.92 -55.04 1.02
C VAL A 5 52.04 -53.79 1.13
N LEU A 6 52.34 -52.76 0.35
CA LEU A 6 51.66 -51.47 0.37
C LEU A 6 50.39 -51.43 -0.48
N ASP A 7 50.38 -52.14 -1.61
CA ASP A 7 49.27 -52.15 -2.55
C ASP A 7 49.12 -53.52 -3.25
N PRO A 8 48.38 -54.46 -2.65
CA PRO A 8 48.25 -55.83 -3.17
C PRO A 8 47.60 -55.91 -4.56
N LEU A 9 46.81 -54.90 -4.94
CA LEU A 9 46.09 -54.85 -6.23
C LEU A 9 46.99 -54.36 -7.36
N LEU A 10 47.85 -53.37 -7.09
CA LEU A 10 48.73 -52.77 -8.09
C LEU A 10 50.06 -53.54 -8.26
N CYS A 11 50.41 -54.45 -7.34
CA CYS A 11 51.63 -55.25 -7.46
C CYS A 11 51.63 -56.25 -8.63
N ARG A 12 50.46 -56.52 -9.25
CA ARG A 12 50.35 -57.37 -10.45
C ARG A 12 50.48 -56.61 -11.77
N ASP A 13 50.55 -55.28 -11.73
CA ASP A 13 50.74 -54.44 -12.90
C ASP A 13 52.21 -54.03 -13.01
N ASP A 14 52.89 -54.54 -14.03
CA ASP A 14 54.30 -54.28 -14.28
C ASP A 14 54.59 -52.77 -14.44
N ASN A 15 53.66 -51.99 -14.99
CA ASN A 15 53.82 -50.55 -15.12
C ASN A 15 53.80 -49.83 -13.78
N SER A 16 52.91 -50.24 -12.88
CA SER A 16 52.82 -49.69 -11.53
C SER A 16 54.04 -50.05 -10.68
N LEU A 17 54.60 -51.25 -10.87
CA LEU A 17 55.84 -51.66 -10.22
C LEU A 17 57.04 -50.82 -10.67
N LEU A 18 57.17 -50.56 -11.97
CA LEU A 18 58.21 -49.70 -12.53
C LEU A 18 58.06 -48.24 -12.09
N SER A 19 56.83 -47.74 -11.94
CA SER A 19 56.57 -46.39 -11.42
C SER A 19 56.89 -46.27 -9.93
N PHE A 20 56.63 -47.31 -9.14
CA PHE A 20 57.02 -47.34 -7.73
C PHE A 20 58.55 -47.41 -7.57
N GLU A 21 59.23 -48.23 -8.37
CA GLU A 21 60.69 -48.27 -8.38
C GLU A 21 61.30 -46.91 -8.78
N ALA A 22 60.66 -46.20 -9.71
CA ALA A 22 61.05 -44.85 -10.06
C ALA A 22 60.88 -43.87 -8.88
N ILE A 23 59.78 -43.94 -8.14
CA ILE A 23 59.55 -43.12 -6.94
C ILE A 23 60.55 -43.46 -5.84
N ARG A 24 60.87 -44.73 -5.64
CA ARG A 24 61.94 -45.16 -4.72
C ARG A 24 63.30 -44.59 -5.13
N SER A 25 63.61 -44.56 -6.43
CA SER A 25 64.85 -43.97 -6.93
C SER A 25 64.88 -42.45 -6.73
N ILE A 26 63.73 -41.77 -6.78
CA ILE A 26 63.63 -40.33 -6.48
C ILE A 26 63.81 -40.10 -4.99
N HIS A 27 63.15 -40.89 -4.13
CA HIS A 27 63.29 -40.81 -2.69
C HIS A 27 64.75 -41.00 -2.27
N LYS A 28 65.44 -42.00 -2.81
CA LYS A 28 66.88 -42.21 -2.58
C LYS A 28 67.78 -41.07 -3.06
N LEU A 29 67.32 -40.26 -4.02
CA LEU A 29 68.07 -39.09 -4.48
C LEU A 29 67.87 -37.89 -3.55
N MET A 30 66.78 -37.88 -2.77
CA MET A 30 66.44 -36.83 -1.82
C MET A 30 66.91 -37.15 -0.40
N ASP A 31 66.94 -38.44 -0.03
CA ASP A 31 67.39 -38.98 1.25
C ASP A 31 68.93 -39.06 1.26
N ASP A 32 69.58 -37.97 1.70
CA ASP A 32 71.03 -37.78 1.62
C ASP A 32 71.77 -38.54 2.73
N ASP A 33 71.15 -38.68 3.91
CA ASP A 33 71.71 -39.44 5.03
C ASP A 33 71.35 -40.94 5.00
N ALA A 34 70.46 -41.34 4.08
CA ALA A 34 70.02 -42.71 3.83
C ALA A 34 69.37 -43.39 5.05
N ASP A 35 68.70 -42.60 5.90
CA ASP A 35 67.97 -43.09 7.08
C ASP A 35 66.59 -43.69 6.71
N GLY A 36 66.15 -43.51 5.47
CA GLY A 36 64.88 -43.99 4.92
C GLY A 36 63.73 -42.99 4.99
N MET A 37 63.98 -41.76 5.45
CA MET A 37 62.99 -40.72 5.70
C MET A 37 63.52 -39.37 5.20
N VAL A 38 62.81 -38.75 4.27
CA VAL A 38 63.24 -37.44 3.75
C VAL A 38 62.75 -36.33 4.67
N ASP A 39 63.67 -35.53 5.18
CA ASP A 39 63.35 -34.40 6.03
C ASP A 39 63.17 -33.07 5.27
N ALA A 40 62.77 -32.04 6.02
CA ALA A 40 62.53 -30.70 5.49
C ALA A 40 63.80 -30.01 4.96
N THR A 41 64.96 -30.31 5.51
CA THR A 41 66.24 -29.71 5.10
C THR A 41 66.78 -30.34 3.84
N GLU A 42 66.73 -31.67 3.75
CA GLU A 42 67.10 -32.46 2.58
C GLU A 42 66.24 -32.10 1.36
N THR A 43 64.92 -31.97 1.55
CA THR A 43 64.03 -31.53 0.47
C THR A 43 64.36 -30.10 0.01
N ASP A 44 64.73 -29.20 0.92
CA ASP A 44 65.08 -27.81 0.57
C ASP A 44 66.44 -27.71 -0.14
N GLU A 45 67.39 -28.56 0.21
CA GLU A 45 68.67 -28.72 -0.50
C GLU A 45 68.44 -29.25 -1.91
N PHE A 46 67.70 -30.36 -2.05
CA PHE A 46 67.35 -30.96 -3.33
C PHE A 46 66.63 -30.00 -4.29
N ILE A 47 65.65 -29.23 -3.79
CA ILE A 47 64.90 -28.26 -4.62
C ILE A 47 65.81 -27.14 -5.17
N ARG A 48 66.81 -26.72 -4.37
CA ARG A 48 67.73 -25.64 -4.74
C ARG A 48 68.82 -26.13 -5.68
N GLU A 49 69.44 -27.26 -5.37
CA GLU A 49 70.64 -27.75 -6.06
C GLU A 49 70.29 -28.56 -7.32
N ASP A 50 69.39 -29.54 -7.20
CA ASP A 50 69.09 -30.46 -8.31
C ASP A 50 67.96 -29.95 -9.21
N LEU A 51 66.95 -29.30 -8.63
CA LEU A 51 65.82 -28.76 -9.39
C LEU A 51 66.01 -27.30 -9.86
N ASN A 52 67.06 -26.60 -9.40
CA ASN A 52 67.38 -25.20 -9.74
C ASN A 52 66.18 -24.23 -9.64
N PHE A 53 65.29 -24.39 -8.65
CA PHE A 53 64.16 -23.49 -8.45
C PHE A 53 64.52 -22.30 -7.54
N HIS A 54 64.24 -21.08 -8.01
CA HIS A 54 64.49 -19.85 -7.24
C HIS A 54 63.47 -19.54 -6.14
N ASP A 55 62.33 -20.25 -6.07
CA ASP A 55 61.30 -20.03 -5.03
C ASP A 55 60.93 -21.33 -4.29
N PRO A 56 61.74 -21.75 -3.30
CA PRO A 56 61.54 -23.00 -2.56
C PRO A 56 60.44 -22.92 -1.49
N LYS A 57 60.14 -21.72 -0.97
CA LYS A 57 59.32 -21.54 0.25
C LYS A 57 57.85 -21.95 0.09
N ALA A 58 57.26 -21.70 -1.08
CA ALA A 58 55.87 -22.10 -1.35
C ALA A 58 55.73 -23.62 -1.60
N LYS A 59 56.81 -24.30 -2.01
CA LYS A 59 56.79 -25.71 -2.39
C LYS A 59 57.15 -26.62 -1.22
N HIS A 60 58.03 -26.17 -0.34
CA HIS A 60 58.39 -26.83 0.92
C HIS A 60 57.17 -27.14 1.79
N SER A 61 56.27 -26.16 1.96
CA SER A 61 55.03 -26.34 2.73
C SER A 61 54.00 -27.26 2.04
N SER A 62 54.06 -27.40 0.71
CA SER A 62 53.17 -28.28 -0.03
C SER A 62 53.56 -29.75 0.08
N PHE A 63 54.87 -30.04 0.20
CA PHE A 63 55.41 -31.41 0.28
C PHE A 63 55.31 -31.94 1.73
N HIS A 64 55.78 -31.18 2.72
CA HIS A 64 55.80 -31.60 4.13
C HIS A 64 54.55 -31.21 4.94
N ARG A 65 53.43 -30.80 4.30
CA ARG A 65 52.18 -30.23 4.90
C ARG A 65 52.07 -30.26 6.44
N THR A 66 52.02 -31.46 7.02
CA THR A 66 51.96 -31.69 8.48
C THR A 66 53.00 -32.71 8.96
N ASP A 67 53.66 -33.43 8.06
CA ASP A 67 54.64 -34.46 8.41
C ASP A 67 56.07 -33.96 8.13
N PRO A 68 56.90 -33.80 9.17
CA PRO A 68 58.29 -33.39 9.00
C PRO A 68 59.17 -34.43 8.31
N HIS A 69 58.77 -35.71 8.26
CA HIS A 69 59.58 -36.79 7.66
C HIS A 69 58.74 -37.60 6.67
N ILE A 70 59.22 -37.74 5.43
CA ILE A 70 58.46 -38.39 4.35
C ILE A 70 59.11 -39.73 3.98
N SER A 71 58.37 -40.82 4.20
CA SER A 71 58.78 -42.16 3.79
C SER A 71 58.53 -42.40 2.28
N VAL A 72 59.11 -43.47 1.73
CA VAL A 72 58.85 -43.92 0.35
C VAL A 72 57.34 -44.19 0.14
N GLU A 73 56.70 -44.74 1.16
CA GLU A 73 55.27 -45.05 1.21
C GLU A 73 54.42 -43.79 1.11
N ASP A 74 54.78 -42.75 1.86
CA ASP A 74 54.08 -41.47 1.86
C ASP A 74 54.23 -40.78 0.51
N MET A 75 55.41 -40.85 -0.10
CA MET A 75 55.65 -40.29 -1.43
C MET A 75 54.84 -41.03 -2.51
N TRP A 76 54.71 -42.36 -2.41
CA TRP A 76 53.85 -43.15 -3.30
C TRP A 76 52.35 -42.84 -3.12
N ASN A 77 51.90 -42.69 -1.87
CA ASN A 77 50.50 -42.36 -1.58
C ASN A 77 50.17 -40.91 -1.98
N ALA A 78 51.09 -39.97 -1.77
CA ALA A 78 50.99 -38.60 -2.24
C ALA A 78 50.85 -38.56 -3.76
N TRP A 79 51.69 -39.31 -4.49
CA TRP A 79 51.59 -39.44 -5.94
C TRP A 79 50.23 -40.01 -6.38
N LYS A 80 49.76 -41.12 -5.78
CA LYS A 80 48.45 -41.71 -6.09
C LYS A 80 47.28 -40.74 -5.84
N SER A 81 47.40 -39.89 -4.82
CA SER A 81 46.39 -38.88 -4.49
C SER A 81 46.44 -37.63 -5.38
N SER A 82 47.53 -37.46 -6.14
CA SER A 82 47.70 -36.31 -7.03
C SER A 82 46.79 -36.39 -8.24
N GLU A 83 46.39 -35.23 -8.78
CA GLU A 83 45.59 -35.16 -10.01
C GLU A 83 46.35 -35.79 -11.20
N GLY A 84 47.68 -35.75 -11.17
CA GLY A 84 48.57 -36.29 -12.21
C GLY A 84 48.50 -37.81 -12.38
N TYR A 85 48.17 -38.55 -11.32
CA TYR A 85 48.07 -40.01 -11.38
C TYR A 85 46.95 -40.48 -12.32
N ASN A 86 45.83 -39.76 -12.33
CA ASN A 86 44.64 -40.10 -13.12
C ASN A 86 44.62 -39.43 -14.51
N TRP A 87 45.76 -38.93 -14.99
CA TRP A 87 45.82 -38.29 -16.30
C TRP A 87 45.72 -39.29 -17.45
N THR A 88 44.91 -38.91 -18.43
CA THR A 88 44.81 -39.59 -19.72
C THR A 88 46.00 -39.22 -20.61
N VAL A 89 46.26 -40.03 -21.64
CA VAL A 89 47.32 -39.77 -22.62
C VAL A 89 47.19 -38.37 -23.24
N GLN A 90 45.97 -37.90 -23.51
CA GLN A 90 45.70 -36.57 -24.06
C GLN A 90 46.10 -35.45 -23.09
N GLN A 91 45.84 -35.62 -21.78
CA GLN A 91 46.25 -34.64 -20.77
C GLN A 91 47.78 -34.60 -20.59
N VAL A 92 48.44 -35.75 -20.75
CA VAL A 92 49.90 -35.83 -20.77
C VAL A 92 50.48 -35.15 -22.02
N GLU A 93 49.84 -35.29 -23.19
CA GLU A 93 50.20 -34.58 -24.43
C GLU A 93 50.05 -33.05 -24.27
N ASP A 94 48.96 -32.60 -23.64
CA ASP A 94 48.71 -31.19 -23.33
C ASP A 94 49.75 -30.66 -22.33
N TRP A 95 50.11 -31.45 -21.31
CA TRP A 95 51.17 -31.09 -20.37
C TRP A 95 52.53 -31.01 -21.06
N LEU A 96 52.87 -31.96 -21.93
CA LEU A 96 54.11 -31.96 -22.71
C LEU A 96 54.20 -30.72 -23.60
N SER A 97 53.09 -30.31 -24.22
CA SER A 97 53.04 -29.17 -25.12
C SER A 97 53.05 -27.83 -24.38
N ASN A 98 52.28 -27.70 -23.29
CA ASN A 98 52.07 -26.41 -22.61
C ASN A 98 53.02 -26.19 -21.42
N SER A 99 53.37 -27.23 -20.66
CA SER A 99 54.20 -27.11 -19.45
C SER A 99 55.67 -27.45 -19.69
N VAL A 100 55.93 -28.39 -20.59
CA VAL A 100 57.31 -28.80 -20.96
C VAL A 100 57.78 -28.08 -22.24
N GLU A 101 56.84 -27.58 -23.05
CA GLU A 101 57.09 -26.90 -24.33
C GLU A 101 57.83 -27.79 -25.34
N LEU A 102 57.49 -29.09 -25.36
CA LEU A 102 58.08 -30.08 -26.26
C LEU A 102 57.02 -30.81 -27.11
N PRO A 103 56.22 -30.09 -27.92
CA PRO A 103 55.15 -30.69 -28.73
C PRO A 103 55.68 -31.69 -29.77
N GLN A 104 56.94 -31.58 -30.17
CA GLN A 104 57.59 -32.44 -31.16
C GLN A 104 57.65 -33.93 -30.78
N TYR A 105 57.50 -34.26 -29.49
CA TYR A 105 57.49 -35.65 -29.03
C TYR A 105 56.08 -36.17 -28.69
N ALA A 106 55.03 -35.35 -28.88
CA ALA A 106 53.65 -35.73 -28.54
C ALA A 106 53.20 -37.01 -29.26
N ASP A 107 53.55 -37.18 -30.54
CA ASP A 107 53.23 -38.39 -31.29
C ASP A 107 53.91 -39.65 -30.71
N SER A 108 55.11 -39.51 -30.16
CA SER A 108 55.84 -40.60 -29.51
C SER A 108 55.15 -41.02 -28.21
N PHE A 109 54.68 -40.05 -27.42
CA PHE A 109 53.91 -40.31 -26.19
C PHE A 109 52.56 -40.97 -26.49
N ARG A 110 51.88 -40.51 -27.55
CA ARG A 110 50.61 -41.08 -28.01
C ARG A 110 50.76 -42.53 -28.48
N ASN A 111 51.79 -42.81 -29.29
CA ASN A 111 52.04 -44.14 -29.84
C ASN A 111 52.38 -45.16 -28.76
N HIS A 112 53.07 -44.75 -27.69
CA HIS A 112 53.42 -45.61 -26.56
C HIS A 112 52.39 -45.59 -25.43
N GLN A 113 51.26 -44.88 -25.61
CA GLN A 113 50.17 -44.75 -24.64
C GLN A 113 50.66 -44.36 -23.24
N LEU A 114 51.56 -43.36 -23.18
CA LEU A 114 52.05 -42.87 -21.90
C LEU A 114 50.94 -42.12 -21.15
N ASP A 115 50.43 -42.75 -20.10
CA ASP A 115 49.42 -42.22 -19.21
C ASP A 115 50.06 -41.54 -17.98
N GLY A 116 49.22 -40.90 -17.16
CA GLY A 116 49.66 -40.26 -15.92
C GLY A 116 50.48 -41.19 -15.03
N LYS A 117 50.08 -42.46 -14.91
CA LYS A 117 50.74 -43.47 -14.06
C LYS A 117 52.19 -43.72 -14.43
N SER A 118 52.56 -43.52 -15.69
CA SER A 118 53.92 -43.70 -16.20
C SER A 118 54.85 -42.49 -15.99
N LEU A 119 54.32 -41.33 -15.56
CA LEU A 119 55.09 -40.10 -15.36
C LEU A 119 56.31 -40.22 -14.42
N PRO A 120 56.25 -40.97 -13.29
CA PRO A 120 57.42 -41.15 -12.45
C PRO A 120 58.60 -41.81 -13.15
N ARG A 121 58.34 -42.67 -14.13
CA ARG A 121 59.38 -43.33 -14.93
C ARG A 121 60.13 -42.34 -15.83
N LEU A 122 59.51 -41.22 -16.17
CA LEU A 122 60.14 -40.14 -16.95
C LEU A 122 60.97 -39.19 -16.08
N ALA A 123 60.68 -39.13 -14.77
CA ALA A 123 61.43 -38.31 -13.82
C ALA A 123 62.81 -38.91 -13.51
N VAL A 124 62.96 -40.24 -13.60
CA VAL A 124 64.23 -40.93 -13.37
C VAL A 124 65.09 -40.97 -14.64
N LYS A 125 66.41 -40.88 -14.46
CA LYS A 125 67.38 -40.95 -15.56
C LYS A 125 67.51 -42.37 -16.09
N ASN A 126 66.61 -42.75 -16.99
CA ASN A 126 66.67 -44.02 -17.71
C ASN A 126 66.86 -43.77 -19.21
N SER A 127 68.11 -43.86 -19.68
CA SER A 127 68.47 -43.64 -21.09
C SER A 127 67.79 -44.62 -22.02
N SER A 128 67.49 -45.84 -21.59
CA SER A 128 66.79 -46.84 -22.40
C SER A 128 65.36 -46.39 -22.71
N LEU A 129 64.64 -45.81 -21.76
CA LEU A 129 63.26 -45.35 -21.98
C LEU A 129 63.24 -44.07 -22.83
N THR A 130 64.07 -43.09 -22.50
CA THR A 130 64.04 -41.78 -23.19
C THR A 130 64.65 -41.82 -24.60
N VAL A 131 65.73 -42.59 -24.78
CA VAL A 131 66.45 -42.65 -26.07
C VAL A 131 65.90 -43.74 -26.97
N VAL A 132 65.61 -44.95 -26.46
CA VAL A 132 65.17 -46.08 -27.30
C VAL A 132 63.66 -46.05 -27.55
N LEU A 133 62.86 -45.78 -26.51
CA LEU A 133 61.40 -45.78 -26.63
C LEU A 133 60.87 -44.44 -27.16
N LEU A 134 61.29 -43.33 -26.53
CA LEU A 134 60.74 -41.99 -26.85
C LEU A 134 61.48 -41.25 -27.96
N LYS A 135 62.63 -41.77 -28.41
CA LYS A 135 63.48 -41.18 -29.47
C LYS A 135 63.91 -39.74 -29.17
N ILE A 136 64.05 -39.38 -27.90
CA ILE A 136 64.54 -38.06 -27.50
C ILE A 136 66.07 -38.14 -27.49
N LEU A 137 66.69 -37.75 -28.61
CA LEU A 137 68.15 -37.81 -28.77
C LEU A 137 68.86 -36.65 -28.08
N ASP A 138 68.17 -35.53 -27.89
CA ASP A 138 68.75 -34.33 -27.27
C ASP A 138 68.77 -34.44 -25.73
N ARG A 139 69.95 -34.24 -25.16
CA ARG A 139 70.19 -34.24 -23.72
C ARG A 139 69.44 -33.09 -23.03
N SER A 140 69.33 -31.94 -23.68
CA SER A 140 68.66 -30.75 -23.12
C SER A 140 67.16 -31.00 -22.95
N HIS A 141 66.53 -31.59 -23.96
CA HIS A 141 65.10 -31.96 -23.91
C HIS A 141 64.83 -33.06 -22.90
N THR A 142 65.73 -34.05 -22.80
CA THR A 142 65.63 -35.11 -21.80
C THR A 142 65.72 -34.56 -20.38
N GLN A 143 66.66 -33.66 -20.11
CA GLN A 143 66.79 -33.01 -18.80
C GLN A 143 65.58 -32.12 -18.47
N LYS A 144 65.09 -31.33 -19.44
CA LYS A 144 63.89 -30.50 -19.25
C LYS A 144 62.66 -31.35 -18.93
N LEU A 145 62.46 -32.45 -19.66
CA LEU A 145 61.37 -33.41 -19.41
C LEU A 145 61.49 -34.05 -18.01
N GLN A 146 62.70 -34.49 -17.63
CA GLN A 146 62.97 -35.07 -16.32
C GLN A 146 62.65 -34.11 -15.19
N LEU A 147 63.16 -32.88 -15.24
CA LEU A 147 62.91 -31.86 -14.22
C LEU A 147 61.42 -31.52 -14.10
N LYS A 148 60.70 -31.43 -15.22
CA LYS A 148 59.26 -31.17 -15.22
C LYS A 148 58.44 -32.37 -14.75
N ALA A 149 58.82 -33.59 -15.10
CA ALA A 149 58.18 -34.82 -14.64
C ALA A 149 58.41 -35.02 -13.13
N LEU A 150 59.62 -34.79 -12.65
CA LEU A 150 59.98 -34.82 -11.24
C LEU A 150 59.15 -33.79 -10.46
N HIS A 151 59.05 -32.56 -10.97
CA HIS A 151 58.17 -31.54 -10.39
C HIS A 151 56.70 -31.97 -10.35
N MET A 152 56.21 -32.61 -11.42
CA MET A 152 54.83 -33.14 -11.46
C MET A 152 54.58 -34.20 -10.39
N VAL A 153 55.55 -35.10 -10.18
CA VAL A 153 55.42 -36.20 -9.22
C VAL A 153 55.48 -35.70 -7.78
N LEU A 154 56.38 -34.76 -7.48
CA LEU A 154 56.58 -34.23 -6.12
C LEU A 154 55.53 -33.19 -5.73
N PHE A 155 55.16 -32.29 -6.65
CA PHE A 155 54.32 -31.13 -6.33
C PHE A 155 52.96 -31.11 -7.04
N GLY A 156 52.73 -32.03 -7.98
CA GLY A 156 51.53 -32.04 -8.80
C GLY A 156 51.55 -30.99 -9.93
N PRO A 157 50.44 -30.86 -10.67
CA PRO A 157 50.36 -29.92 -11.77
C PRO A 157 50.44 -28.48 -11.29
N PRO A 158 51.16 -27.60 -12.02
CA PRO A 158 51.28 -26.20 -11.64
C PRO A 158 49.89 -25.56 -11.55
N PRO A 159 49.63 -24.67 -10.56
CA PRO A 159 48.31 -24.11 -10.28
C PRO A 159 47.72 -23.27 -11.44
N GLY A 160 48.48 -23.00 -12.50
CA GLY A 160 48.01 -22.33 -13.72
C GLY A 160 47.35 -23.24 -14.75
N GLN A 161 47.36 -24.56 -14.56
CA GLN A 161 46.67 -25.52 -15.44
C GLN A 161 45.32 -25.97 -14.83
N GLN A 162 44.64 -25.09 -14.07
CA GLN A 162 43.24 -25.30 -13.78
C GLN A 162 42.45 -25.17 -15.08
N ASN A 163 41.64 -26.20 -15.37
CA ASN A 163 40.80 -26.26 -16.56
C ASN A 163 40.04 -24.94 -16.70
N ARG A 164 40.22 -24.22 -17.83
CA ARG A 164 39.45 -23.01 -18.18
C ARG A 164 37.95 -23.21 -17.96
N TRP A 165 37.48 -24.44 -18.12
CA TRP A 165 36.12 -24.88 -17.81
C TRP A 165 35.73 -24.71 -16.33
N LYS A 166 36.61 -25.05 -15.38
CA LYS A 166 36.38 -24.85 -13.94
C LYS A 166 36.24 -23.36 -13.62
N ASP A 167 37.10 -22.53 -14.20
CA ASP A 167 37.02 -21.07 -14.03
C ASP A 167 35.77 -20.47 -14.66
N LEU A 168 35.39 -20.96 -15.85
CA LEU A 168 34.15 -20.54 -16.53
C LEU A 168 32.91 -20.90 -15.72
N VAL A 169 32.84 -22.11 -15.17
CA VAL A 169 31.74 -22.54 -14.30
C VAL A 169 31.71 -21.69 -13.03
N LEU A 170 32.87 -21.37 -12.45
CA LEU A 170 32.97 -20.53 -11.27
C LEU A 170 32.43 -19.12 -11.54
N VAL A 171 32.84 -18.50 -12.65
CA VAL A 171 32.33 -17.19 -13.08
C VAL A 171 30.82 -17.24 -13.36
N LEU A 172 30.34 -18.28 -14.05
CA LEU A 172 28.92 -18.45 -14.31
C LEU A 172 28.11 -18.57 -13.01
N SER A 173 28.64 -19.28 -12.01
CA SER A 173 28.00 -19.45 -10.71
C SER A 173 27.89 -18.13 -9.94
N VAL A 174 28.93 -17.31 -9.99
CA VAL A 174 28.95 -15.98 -9.35
C VAL A 174 27.96 -15.04 -10.06
N LEU A 175 27.91 -15.06 -11.39
CA LEU A 175 26.95 -14.26 -12.15
C LEU A 175 25.50 -14.68 -11.87
N MET A 176 25.22 -15.97 -11.73
CA MET A 176 23.88 -16.47 -11.35
C MET A 176 23.50 -16.05 -9.93
N ALA A 177 24.44 -16.08 -8.98
CA ALA A 177 24.20 -15.62 -7.62
C ALA A 177 23.92 -14.11 -7.57
N LEU A 178 24.72 -13.30 -8.27
CA LEU A 178 24.50 -11.85 -8.37
C LEU A 178 23.19 -11.52 -9.09
N GLY A 179 22.86 -12.26 -10.15
CA GLY A 179 21.59 -12.15 -10.85
C GLY A 179 20.39 -12.48 -9.95
N GLY A 180 20.49 -13.55 -9.15
CA GLY A 180 19.49 -13.92 -8.15
C GLY A 180 19.31 -12.87 -7.07
N CYS A 181 20.41 -12.36 -6.49
CA CYS A 181 20.39 -11.29 -5.49
C CYS A 181 19.80 -9.99 -6.06
N TRP A 182 20.18 -9.60 -7.28
CA TRP A 182 19.62 -8.44 -7.97
C TRP A 182 18.12 -8.61 -8.23
N PHE A 183 17.71 -9.78 -8.72
CA PHE A 183 16.30 -10.07 -8.99
C PHE A 183 15.45 -10.04 -7.71
N ALA A 184 15.93 -10.64 -6.62
CA ALA A 184 15.28 -10.58 -5.31
C ALA A 184 15.20 -9.14 -4.78
N TYR A 185 16.25 -8.34 -4.96
CA TYR A 185 16.27 -6.92 -4.60
C TYR A 185 15.23 -6.11 -5.41
N VAL A 186 15.15 -6.34 -6.72
CA VAL A 186 14.15 -5.69 -7.60
C VAL A 186 12.73 -6.15 -7.26
N GLN A 187 12.52 -7.44 -7.02
CA GLN A 187 11.21 -7.99 -6.67
C GLN A 187 10.73 -7.46 -5.31
N THR A 188 11.63 -7.34 -4.33
CA THR A 188 11.35 -6.70 -3.03
C THR A 188 10.99 -5.22 -3.19
N ARG A 189 11.60 -4.53 -4.16
CA ARG A 189 11.27 -3.13 -4.45
C ARG A 189 9.94 -2.98 -5.19
N ARG A 190 9.59 -3.92 -6.08
CA ARG A 190 8.26 -3.99 -6.72
C ARG A 190 7.17 -4.34 -5.70
N SER A 191 7.39 -5.31 -4.81
CA SER A 191 6.40 -5.71 -3.80
C SER A 191 6.07 -4.59 -2.80
N ARG A 192 7.05 -3.73 -2.48
CA ARG A 192 6.79 -2.51 -1.68
C ARG A 192 5.79 -1.55 -2.32
N ASN A 193 5.79 -1.44 -3.65
CA ASN A 193 4.83 -0.60 -4.36
C ASN A 193 3.43 -1.23 -4.34
N ASP A 194 3.33 -2.56 -4.47
CA ASP A 194 2.05 -3.28 -4.40
C ASP A 194 1.47 -3.28 -2.98
N LEU A 195 2.30 -3.41 -1.94
CA LEU A 195 1.91 -3.22 -0.54
C LEU A 195 1.41 -1.81 -0.26
N GLY A 196 2.02 -0.79 -0.88
CA GLY A 196 1.57 0.59 -0.78
C GLY A 196 0.19 0.82 -1.39
N LYS A 197 -0.10 0.17 -2.53
CA LYS A 197 -1.44 0.20 -3.15
C LYS A 197 -2.47 -0.53 -2.29
N LEU A 198 -2.15 -1.74 -1.85
CA LEU A 198 -3.02 -2.54 -0.97
C LEU A 198 -3.35 -1.82 0.34
N LYS A 199 -2.37 -1.12 0.95
CA LYS A 199 -2.62 -0.33 2.15
C LYS A 199 -3.58 0.83 1.87
N LYS A 200 -3.42 1.55 0.75
CA LYS A 200 -4.34 2.60 0.34
C LYS A 200 -5.74 2.08 0.07
N ASP A 201 -5.86 0.91 -0.57
CA ASP A 201 -7.15 0.29 -0.84
C ASP A 201 -7.83 -0.14 0.47
N LEU A 202 -7.06 -0.64 1.44
CA LEU A 202 -7.56 -1.04 2.76
C LEU A 202 -8.01 0.17 3.60
N GLU A 203 -7.26 1.27 3.57
CA GLU A 203 -7.66 2.56 4.15
C GLU A 203 -8.93 3.11 3.46
N GLY A 204 -9.06 2.93 2.14
CA GLY A 204 -10.24 3.31 1.37
C GLY A 204 -11.48 2.47 1.70
N LEU A 205 -11.33 1.15 1.81
CA LEU A 205 -12.38 0.23 2.24
C LEU A 205 -12.86 0.54 3.66
N GLN A 206 -11.95 0.81 4.59
CA GLN A 206 -12.30 1.18 5.96
C GLN A 206 -13.06 2.51 6.03
N THR A 207 -12.69 3.48 5.19
CA THR A 207 -13.41 4.76 5.07
C THR A 207 -14.81 4.55 4.49
N ALA A 208 -14.94 3.69 3.48
CA ALA A 208 -16.23 3.33 2.88
C ALA A 208 -17.15 2.62 3.89
N GLU A 209 -16.61 1.70 4.69
CA GLU A 209 -17.32 1.02 5.77
C GLU A 209 -17.86 2.03 6.80
N GLN A 210 -17.03 2.96 7.25
CA GLN A 210 -17.46 4.03 8.16
C GLN A 210 -18.54 4.93 7.54
N SER A 211 -18.42 5.25 6.24
CA SER A 211 -19.43 6.06 5.55
C SER A 211 -20.76 5.33 5.40
N LEU A 212 -20.75 4.01 5.22
CA LEU A 212 -21.96 3.19 5.12
C LEU A 212 -22.67 3.10 6.48
N LEU A 213 -21.91 2.97 7.57
CA LEU A 213 -22.46 3.03 8.92
C LEU A 213 -23.09 4.39 9.22
N ASP A 214 -22.40 5.49 8.88
CA ASP A 214 -22.92 6.86 9.05
C ASP A 214 -24.17 7.12 8.18
N LEU A 215 -24.22 6.57 6.96
CA LEU A 215 -25.41 6.63 6.10
C LEU A 215 -26.57 5.80 6.66
N GLN A 216 -26.31 4.61 7.20
CA GLN A 216 -27.33 3.81 7.87
C GLN A 216 -27.89 4.53 9.11
N GLU A 217 -27.03 5.15 9.92
CA GLU A 217 -27.41 5.94 11.08
C GLU A 217 -28.26 7.16 10.68
N LYS A 218 -27.83 7.92 9.66
CA LYS A 218 -28.59 9.06 9.12
C LYS A 218 -29.92 8.65 8.51
N LEU A 219 -29.98 7.52 7.80
CA LEU A 219 -31.25 6.99 7.28
C LEU A 219 -32.18 6.56 8.42
N HIS A 220 -31.63 5.96 9.48
CA HIS A 220 -32.40 5.58 10.66
C HIS A 220 -32.97 6.82 11.36
N GLN A 221 -32.14 7.83 11.58
CA GLN A 221 -32.51 9.09 12.20
C GLN A 221 -33.54 9.86 11.36
N ALA A 222 -33.34 9.95 10.03
CA ALA A 222 -34.31 10.57 9.14
C ALA A 222 -35.65 9.81 9.12
N GLN A 223 -35.63 8.47 9.23
CA GLN A 223 -36.85 7.68 9.30
C GLN A 223 -37.58 7.83 10.64
N GLU A 224 -36.85 7.99 11.75
CA GLU A 224 -37.43 8.32 13.06
C GLU A 224 -38.01 9.73 13.09
N GLU A 225 -37.29 10.72 12.59
CA GLU A 225 -37.79 12.10 12.47
C GLU A 225 -39.02 12.14 11.56
N GLN A 226 -39.01 11.44 10.43
CA GLN A 226 -40.16 11.36 9.54
C GLN A 226 -41.36 10.67 10.21
N ARG A 227 -41.15 9.64 11.05
CA ARG A 227 -42.22 9.05 11.86
C ARG A 227 -42.78 10.03 12.89
N CYS A 228 -41.91 10.75 13.60
CA CYS A 228 -42.32 11.76 14.58
C CYS A 228 -43.14 12.88 13.91
N VAL A 229 -42.65 13.40 12.77
CA VAL A 229 -43.32 14.44 11.99
C VAL A 229 -44.65 13.93 11.41
N GLN A 230 -44.74 12.68 10.95
CA GLN A 230 -46.02 12.12 10.50
C GLN A 230 -47.04 12.00 11.64
N VAL A 231 -46.61 11.57 12.84
CA VAL A 231 -47.47 11.47 14.02
C VAL A 231 -47.93 12.85 14.48
N GLU A 232 -47.02 13.83 14.54
CA GLU A 232 -47.38 15.22 14.88
C GLU A 232 -48.29 15.84 13.83
N LYS A 233 -48.03 15.60 12.54
CA LYS A 233 -48.89 16.09 11.46
C LYS A 233 -50.31 15.54 11.58
N VAL A 234 -50.48 14.24 11.85
CA VAL A 234 -51.81 13.65 12.06
C VAL A 234 -52.49 14.25 13.29
N ARG A 235 -51.75 14.42 14.40
CA ARG A 235 -52.28 15.07 15.62
C ARG A 235 -52.76 16.49 15.34
N VAL A 236 -51.95 17.29 14.66
CA VAL A 236 -52.30 18.68 14.31
C VAL A 236 -53.46 18.74 13.32
N GLU A 237 -53.52 17.83 12.33
CA GLU A 237 -54.66 17.75 11.40
C GLU A 237 -55.96 17.37 12.12
N GLU A 238 -55.90 16.49 13.14
CA GLU A 238 -57.06 16.17 13.98
C GLU A 238 -57.47 17.37 14.84
N GLU A 239 -56.52 18.05 15.50
CA GLU A 239 -56.78 19.29 16.26
C GLU A 239 -57.45 20.35 15.37
N LEU A 240 -56.89 20.63 14.19
CA LEU A 240 -57.44 21.62 13.26
C LEU A 240 -58.84 21.22 12.78
N LYS A 241 -59.10 19.93 12.51
CA LYS A 241 -60.44 19.44 12.16
C LYS A 241 -61.41 19.65 13.31
N THR A 242 -61.03 19.38 14.56
CA THR A 242 -61.91 19.62 15.72
C THR A 242 -62.22 21.10 15.89
N GLU A 243 -61.23 21.99 15.77
CA GLU A 243 -61.43 23.43 15.82
C GLU A 243 -62.36 23.92 14.71
N ILE A 244 -62.17 23.45 13.47
CA ILE A 244 -63.05 23.79 12.34
C ILE A 244 -64.47 23.27 12.58
N THR A 245 -64.65 22.05 13.12
CA THR A 245 -66.00 21.53 13.42
C THR A 245 -66.69 22.32 14.51
N SER A 246 -65.96 22.71 15.56
CA SER A 246 -66.47 23.57 16.64
C SER A 246 -66.86 24.95 16.10
N ALA A 247 -65.98 25.61 15.35
CA ALA A 247 -66.25 26.89 14.72
C ALA A 247 -67.43 26.82 13.73
N LYS A 248 -67.55 25.72 12.98
CA LYS A 248 -68.70 25.47 12.09
C LYS A 248 -69.99 25.30 12.88
N GLN A 249 -69.95 24.62 14.01
CA GLN A 249 -71.11 24.46 14.90
C GLN A 249 -71.53 25.78 15.53
N GLU A 250 -70.58 26.62 15.95
CA GLU A 250 -70.85 27.99 16.43
C GLU A 250 -71.44 28.88 15.33
N ALA A 251 -70.87 28.84 14.12
CA ALA A 251 -71.39 29.59 12.98
C ALA A 251 -72.82 29.14 12.62
N GLN A 252 -73.13 27.84 12.74
CA GLN A 252 -74.45 27.30 12.49
C GLN A 252 -75.45 27.74 13.57
N ARG A 253 -75.04 27.72 14.84
CA ARG A 253 -75.83 28.25 15.97
C ARG A 253 -76.12 29.75 15.82
N LEU A 254 -75.14 30.54 15.40
CA LEU A 254 -75.32 31.97 15.13
C LEU A 254 -76.26 32.22 13.95
N ARG A 255 -76.25 31.36 12.92
CA ARG A 255 -77.24 31.42 11.83
C ARG A 255 -78.64 31.13 12.30
N GLU A 256 -78.84 30.08 13.11
CA GLU A 256 -80.16 29.75 13.68
C GLU A 256 -80.69 30.90 14.55
N LEU A 257 -79.84 31.53 15.36
CA LEU A 257 -80.21 32.72 16.15
C LEU A 257 -80.58 33.91 15.24
N ARG A 258 -79.86 34.10 14.13
CA ARG A 258 -80.15 35.17 13.16
C ARG A 258 -81.45 34.92 12.40
N GLU A 259 -81.72 33.70 11.97
CA GLU A 259 -83.01 33.32 11.36
C GLU A 259 -84.16 33.47 12.36
N GLY A 260 -83.94 33.14 13.63
CA GLY A 260 -84.90 33.41 14.71
C GLY A 260 -85.18 34.91 14.90
N ALA A 261 -84.14 35.76 14.86
CA ALA A 261 -84.27 37.21 14.95
C ALA A 261 -84.93 37.83 13.71
N GLU A 262 -84.68 37.31 12.51
CA GLU A 262 -85.34 37.75 11.27
C GLU A 262 -86.84 37.44 11.30
N ASN A 263 -87.25 36.29 11.84
CA ASN A 263 -88.65 35.94 12.06
C ASN A 263 -89.34 36.87 13.09
N GLN A 264 -88.63 37.32 14.12
CA GLN A 264 -89.17 38.32 15.05
C GLN A 264 -89.27 39.71 14.39
N ARG A 265 -88.29 40.07 13.55
CA ARG A 265 -88.27 41.34 12.83
C ARG A 265 -89.37 41.42 11.76
N SER A 266 -89.69 40.32 11.07
CA SER A 266 -90.83 40.26 10.15
C SER A 266 -92.16 40.42 10.88
N ARG A 267 -92.29 39.83 12.08
CA ARG A 267 -93.47 39.98 12.94
C ARG A 267 -93.64 41.42 13.46
N GLN A 268 -92.55 42.10 13.81
CA GLN A 268 -92.57 43.54 14.17
C GLN A 268 -92.95 44.43 12.98
N LYS A 269 -92.41 44.17 11.78
CA LYS A 269 -92.79 44.93 10.57
C LYS A 269 -94.29 44.82 10.26
N TYR A 270 -94.89 43.64 10.48
CA TYR A 270 -96.34 43.46 10.31
C TYR A 270 -97.13 44.30 11.33
N ALA A 271 -96.71 44.33 12.59
CA ALA A 271 -97.34 45.17 13.62
C ALA A 271 -97.19 46.68 13.34
N ASP A 272 -96.05 47.12 12.79
CA ASP A 272 -95.84 48.50 12.37
C ASP A 272 -96.74 48.89 11.19
N GLN A 273 -97.01 47.97 10.25
CA GLN A 273 -97.96 48.21 9.15
C GLN A 273 -99.41 48.36 9.64
N GLU A 274 -99.83 47.56 10.63
CA GLU A 274 -101.14 47.72 11.27
C GLU A 274 -101.25 49.09 11.97
N LEU A 275 -100.18 49.53 12.65
CA LEU A 275 -100.10 50.87 13.25
C LEU A 275 -100.18 52.00 12.20
N GLU A 276 -99.56 51.84 11.04
CA GLU A 276 -99.69 52.80 9.94
C GLU A 276 -101.12 52.84 9.37
N GLN A 277 -101.79 51.70 9.20
CA GLN A 277 -103.20 51.69 8.80
C GLN A 277 -104.07 52.44 9.82
N VAL A 278 -103.90 52.18 11.11
CA VAL A 278 -104.62 52.91 12.16
C VAL A 278 -104.33 54.41 12.12
N ARG A 279 -103.07 54.82 11.88
CA ARG A 279 -102.71 56.24 11.71
C ARG A 279 -103.35 56.89 10.48
N THR A 280 -103.45 56.17 9.36
CA THR A 280 -104.13 56.69 8.17
C THR A 280 -105.63 56.85 8.39
N LEU A 281 -106.27 55.92 9.12
CA LEU A 281 -107.68 56.02 9.51
C LEU A 281 -107.91 57.21 10.45
N LEU A 282 -107.04 57.42 11.43
CA LEU A 282 -107.06 58.58 12.32
C LEU A 282 -106.91 59.90 11.56
N ARG A 283 -105.94 60.00 10.64
CA ARG A 283 -105.77 61.20 9.78
C ARG A 283 -106.97 61.45 8.87
N LYS A 284 -107.66 60.40 8.43
CA LYS A 284 -108.88 60.54 7.62
C LYS A 284 -110.04 61.09 8.46
N ALA A 285 -110.17 60.60 9.70
CA ALA A 285 -111.12 61.15 10.67
C ALA A 285 -110.80 62.60 11.06
N GLU A 286 -109.52 62.95 11.19
CA GLU A 286 -109.04 64.31 11.43
C GLU A 286 -109.41 65.25 10.27
N LYS A 287 -109.16 64.84 9.02
CA LYS A 287 -109.55 65.62 7.83
C LYS A 287 -111.06 65.79 7.69
N GLU A 288 -111.87 64.80 8.07
CA GLU A 288 -113.33 64.95 8.09
C GLU A 288 -113.79 65.97 9.14
N LEU A 289 -113.14 66.00 10.32
CA LEU A 289 -113.37 67.03 11.34
C LEU A 289 -112.98 68.43 10.86
N GLU A 290 -111.82 68.59 10.21
CA GLU A 290 -111.37 69.87 9.65
C GLU A 290 -112.28 70.36 8.51
N SER A 291 -112.84 69.46 7.69
CA SER A 291 -113.77 69.82 6.62
C SER A 291 -115.14 70.32 7.12
N ARG A 292 -115.53 69.93 8.34
CA ARG A 292 -116.74 70.42 9.02
C ARG A 292 -116.51 71.76 9.72
N ALA A 293 -115.27 72.11 10.07
CA ALA A 293 -114.91 73.35 10.74
C ALA A 293 -114.31 74.37 9.75
N ARG A 294 -115.12 74.87 8.80
CA ARG A 294 -114.78 76.10 8.05
C ARG A 294 -115.22 77.31 8.87
N TRP A 295 -114.30 77.90 9.62
CA TRP A 295 -114.53 79.12 10.39
C TRP A 295 -113.68 80.26 9.80
N THR A 296 -114.33 81.32 9.31
CA THR A 296 -113.72 82.60 8.98
C THR A 296 -114.01 83.61 10.10
N PRO A 297 -113.02 84.36 10.60
CA PRO A 297 -113.19 85.22 11.78
C PRO A 297 -114.08 86.45 11.49
N PRO A 298 -115.05 86.79 12.36
CA PRO A 298 -115.88 87.99 12.22
C PRO A 298 -115.12 89.29 12.53
N ASP A 299 -115.37 90.35 11.75
CA ASP A 299 -114.71 91.68 11.82
C ASP A 299 -114.70 92.34 13.21
N VAL A 300 -115.62 91.96 14.09
CA VAL A 300 -115.72 92.52 15.46
C VAL A 300 -114.59 91.99 16.35
N LEU A 301 -114.21 90.72 16.20
CA LEU A 301 -113.17 90.09 17.04
C LEU A 301 -111.77 90.59 16.67
N GLN A 302 -111.56 90.93 15.40
CA GLN A 302 -110.32 91.56 14.92
C GLN A 302 -110.14 92.97 15.50
N LYS A 303 -111.21 93.77 15.58
CA LYS A 303 -111.18 95.08 16.25
C LYS A 303 -110.90 94.97 17.75
N TRP A 304 -111.44 93.95 18.44
CA TRP A 304 -111.15 93.73 19.86
C TRP A 304 -109.71 93.28 20.11
N LEU A 305 -109.19 92.35 19.31
CA LEU A 305 -107.78 91.92 19.40
C LEU A 305 -106.82 93.09 19.18
N GLN A 306 -107.15 93.98 18.24
CA GLN A 306 -106.37 95.19 17.97
C GLN A 306 -106.43 96.18 19.14
N LEU A 307 -107.62 96.40 19.71
CA LEU A 307 -107.78 97.27 20.88
C LEU A 307 -107.06 96.70 22.12
N THR A 308 -107.15 95.38 22.37
CA THR A 308 -106.46 94.75 23.51
C THR A 308 -104.95 94.84 23.35
N HIS A 309 -104.44 94.59 22.15
CA HIS A 309 -103.01 94.74 21.87
C HIS A 309 -102.55 96.19 22.09
N GLU A 310 -103.32 97.18 21.65
CA GLU A 310 -102.97 98.59 21.82
C GLU A 310 -103.01 99.04 23.29
N VAL A 311 -103.97 98.55 24.07
CA VAL A 311 -104.04 98.77 25.54
C VAL A 311 -102.88 98.09 26.25
N GLU A 312 -102.54 96.86 25.86
CA GLU A 312 -101.44 96.09 26.48
C GLU A 312 -100.08 96.74 26.20
N VAL A 313 -99.87 97.27 24.99
CA VAL A 313 -98.67 98.04 24.63
C VAL A 313 -98.58 99.34 25.44
N GLN A 314 -99.69 100.05 25.65
CA GLN A 314 -99.74 101.25 26.51
C GLN A 314 -99.37 100.90 27.96
N TYR A 315 -99.92 99.80 28.49
CA TYR A 315 -99.64 99.34 29.85
C TYR A 315 -98.18 98.90 30.03
N TYR A 316 -97.65 98.15 29.06
CA TYR A 316 -96.25 97.74 29.02
C TYR A 316 -95.31 98.95 29.04
N ASN A 317 -95.57 99.96 28.21
CA ASN A 317 -94.75 101.17 28.14
C ASN A 317 -94.77 101.99 29.44
N LYS A 318 -95.92 102.14 30.11
CA LYS A 318 -96.00 102.77 31.44
C LYS A 318 -95.22 102.00 32.49
N LYS A 319 -95.35 100.67 32.50
CA LYS A 319 -94.64 99.81 33.45
C LYS A 319 -93.12 99.86 33.23
N LYS A 320 -92.69 99.90 31.96
CA LYS A 320 -91.29 100.09 31.57
C LYS A 320 -90.73 101.44 32.06
N GLN A 321 -91.43 102.56 31.82
CA GLN A 321 -90.99 103.88 32.32
C GLN A 321 -90.94 103.97 33.84
N SER A 322 -91.88 103.34 34.54
CA SER A 322 -91.86 103.28 36.01
C SER A 322 -90.66 102.47 36.53
N ALA A 323 -90.35 101.35 35.88
CA ALA A 323 -89.18 100.54 36.21
C ALA A 323 -87.86 101.29 35.94
N GLU A 324 -87.78 102.04 34.83
CA GLU A 324 -86.61 102.87 34.50
C GLU A 324 -86.40 104.01 35.52
N LYS A 325 -87.47 104.62 36.05
CA LYS A 325 -87.37 105.63 37.13
C LYS A 325 -86.93 105.03 38.47
N GLN A 326 -87.41 103.83 38.82
CA GLN A 326 -86.95 103.12 40.01
C GLN A 326 -85.48 102.73 39.92
N LEU A 327 -85.01 102.31 38.73
CA LEU A 327 -83.59 102.04 38.48
C LEU A 327 -82.71 103.30 38.56
N LEU A 328 -83.22 104.48 38.19
CA LEU A 328 -82.51 105.76 38.34
C LEU A 328 -82.42 106.22 39.81
N GLN A 329 -83.50 106.09 40.59
CA GLN A 329 -83.48 106.43 42.02
C GLN A 329 -82.58 105.51 42.84
N ALA A 330 -82.48 104.23 42.48
CA ALA A 330 -81.55 103.28 43.11
C ALA A 330 -80.08 103.47 42.70
N ARG A 331 -79.79 104.38 41.76
CA ARG A 331 -78.43 104.70 41.28
C ARG A 331 -77.92 106.05 41.81
N GLU A 332 -78.79 106.90 42.36
CA GLU A 332 -78.47 108.21 42.96
C GLU A 332 -78.64 108.25 44.49
N GLY A 333 -78.90 107.10 45.12
CA GLY A 333 -78.73 106.84 46.56
C GLY A 333 -77.87 105.60 46.75
#